data_AF-A0A2G6E0P5-F1
#
_entry.id   AF-A0A2G6E0P5-F1
#
_cell.length_a   1.000
_cell.length_b   1.000
_cell.length_c   1.000
_cell.angle_alpha   90.00
_cell.angle_beta   90.00
_cell.angle_gamma   90.00
#
_symmetry.space_group_name_H-M   'P 1'
#
loop_
_entity.id
_entity.type
_entity.pdbx_description
1 polymer ?
#
loop_
_entity_poly.entity_id
_entity_poly.type
_entity_poly.pdbx_seq_one_letter_code
_entity_poly.pdbx_strand_id
1 'polypeptide(L)'
;FADRIKLWLKTMRKFGVYVIFATQELSDALDAPIVHTIISACHSKIYLPDAEALTPAMKNLYASFRLSNEEIEILSYAEPRREYYYSSSQGKRLFSLALQPLSLKLLASRDTAYLKTLIGQAPEEVIIALLERSGGFDETIALVEKLKEDTTHRYKSTGGEL
;
A
#
# COMPACT_ATOMS: atom_id res chain seq x y z
N PHE A 1 10.21 -4.19 19.90
CA PHE A 1 9.86 -3.83 18.50
C PHE A 1 8.89 -2.63 18.44
N ALA A 2 7.84 -2.60 19.26
CA ALA A 2 6.90 -1.48 19.40
C ALA A 2 7.54 -0.08 19.52
N ASP A 3 8.56 0.07 20.38
CA ASP A 3 9.20 1.38 20.59
C ASP A 3 9.97 1.88 19.36
N ARG A 4 10.50 0.96 18.55
CA ARG A 4 11.16 1.29 17.27
C ARG A 4 10.14 1.80 16.26
N ILE A 5 8.96 1.17 16.16
CA ILE A 5 7.87 1.65 15.30
C ILE A 5 7.39 3.03 15.75
N LYS A 6 7.19 3.23 17.06
CA LYS A 6 6.82 4.55 17.61
C LYS A 6 7.84 5.62 17.24
N LEU A 7 9.13 5.30 17.37
CA LEU A 7 10.22 6.19 16.98
C LEU A 7 10.15 6.52 15.48
N TRP A 8 9.96 5.52 14.63
CA TRP A 8 9.85 5.72 13.18
C TRP A 8 8.64 6.59 12.80
N LEU A 9 7.45 6.29 13.31
CA LEU A 9 6.24 7.09 13.08
C LEU A 9 6.42 8.56 13.47
N LYS A 10 7.22 8.83 14.52
CA LYS A 10 7.50 10.19 14.98
C LYS A 10 8.61 10.90 14.19
N THR A 11 9.66 10.18 13.78
CA THR A 11 10.91 10.79 13.30
C THR A 11 11.15 10.67 11.81
N MET A 12 10.55 9.68 11.13
CA MET A 12 10.80 9.43 9.71
C MET A 12 10.05 10.39 8.79
N ARG A 13 8.97 11.01 9.28
CA ARG A 13 8.16 11.98 8.51
C ARG A 13 8.99 13.17 7.99
N LYS A 14 9.94 13.69 8.77
CA LYS A 14 10.80 14.81 8.35
C LYS A 14 11.83 14.43 7.28
N PHE A 15 12.01 13.14 7.03
CA PHE A 15 12.91 12.62 6.00
C PHE A 15 12.17 12.19 4.73
N GLY A 16 10.88 12.55 4.59
CA GLY A 16 10.06 12.18 3.43
C GLY A 16 9.74 10.67 3.37
N VAL A 17 9.89 9.93 4.47
CA VAL A 17 9.63 8.49 4.49
C VAL A 17 8.21 8.20 4.96
N TYR A 18 7.55 7.32 4.20
CA TYR A 18 6.25 6.77 4.56
C TYR A 18 6.41 5.51 5.41
N VAL A 19 5.63 5.43 6.48
CA VAL A 19 5.48 4.21 7.28
C VAL A 19 4.05 3.73 7.09
N ILE A 20 3.90 2.53 6.52
CA ILE A 20 2.60 1.92 6.24
C ILE A 20 2.36 0.80 7.24
N PHE A 21 1.19 0.83 7.88
CA PHE A 21 0.70 -0.26 8.72
C PHE A 21 -0.49 -0.90 8.00
N ALA A 22 -0.44 -2.22 7.84
CA ALA A 22 -1.50 -3.01 7.22
C ALA A 22 -1.85 -4.17 8.16
N THR A 23 -3.12 -4.31 8.48
CA THR A 23 -3.67 -5.42 9.28
C THR A 23 -4.84 -6.04 8.54
N GLN A 24 -5.03 -7.34 8.71
CA GLN A 24 -6.24 -8.03 8.25
C GLN A 24 -7.33 -7.97 9.32
N GLU A 25 -6.93 -8.00 10.60
CA GLU A 25 -7.84 -7.94 11.73
C GLU A 25 -7.67 -6.60 12.47
N LEU A 26 -8.76 -5.84 12.54
CA LEU A 26 -8.75 -4.52 13.17
C LEU A 26 -8.73 -4.63 14.71
N SER A 27 -9.21 -5.75 15.27
CA SER A 27 -9.11 -6.09 16.69
C SER A 27 -7.66 -6.24 17.14
N ASP A 28 -6.83 -6.94 16.36
CA ASP A 28 -5.41 -7.14 16.67
C ASP A 28 -4.66 -5.82 16.74
N ALA A 29 -5.08 -4.84 15.93
CA ALA A 29 -4.53 -3.50 15.96
C ALA A 29 -4.96 -2.70 17.20
N LEU A 30 -6.14 -2.97 17.78
CA LEU A 30 -6.55 -2.36 19.05
C LEU A 30 -5.79 -2.91 20.24
N ASP A 31 -5.55 -4.21 20.26
CA ASP A 31 -4.83 -4.88 21.34
C ASP A 31 -3.32 -4.59 21.29
N ALA A 32 -2.83 -4.00 20.20
CA ALA A 32 -1.42 -3.68 20.03
C ALA A 32 -0.95 -2.56 21.00
N PRO A 33 0.24 -2.70 21.64
CA PRO A 33 0.83 -1.67 22.52
C PRO A 33 1.12 -0.30 21.86
N ILE A 34 0.94 -0.22 20.55
CA ILE A 34 1.17 0.97 19.73
C ILE A 34 -0.14 1.59 19.20
N VAL A 35 -1.32 1.05 19.55
CA VAL A 35 -2.63 1.46 19.01
C VAL A 35 -2.85 2.97 19.07
N HIS A 36 -2.61 3.61 20.23
CA HIS A 36 -2.78 5.06 20.38
C HIS A 36 -1.85 5.86 19.47
N THR A 37 -0.64 5.35 19.24
CA THR A 37 0.31 5.96 18.29
C THR A 37 -0.18 5.78 16.87
N ILE A 38 -0.72 4.62 16.48
CA ILE A 38 -1.30 4.39 15.14
C ILE A 38 -2.48 5.33 14.91
N ILE A 39 -3.46 5.36 15.81
CA ILE A 39 -4.67 6.17 15.66
C ILE A 39 -4.34 7.67 15.55
N SER A 40 -3.34 8.14 16.30
CA SER A 40 -2.94 9.55 16.30
C SER A 40 -1.98 9.93 15.17
N ALA A 41 -0.99 9.08 14.84
CA ALA A 41 0.05 9.41 13.87
C ALA A 41 -0.35 9.08 12.42
N CYS A 42 -1.21 8.08 12.20
CA CYS A 42 -1.66 7.70 10.86
C CYS A 42 -2.82 8.60 10.43
N HIS A 43 -2.48 9.75 9.84
CA HIS A 43 -3.47 10.72 9.36
C HIS A 43 -4.21 10.22 8.13
N SER A 44 -3.52 9.50 7.24
CA SER A 44 -4.11 8.86 6.06
C SER A 44 -4.43 7.40 6.36
N LYS A 45 -5.65 6.99 6.02
CA LYS A 45 -6.16 5.63 6.22
C LYS A 45 -6.86 5.18 4.95
N ILE A 46 -6.68 3.91 4.60
CA ILE A 46 -7.37 3.23 3.50
C ILE A 46 -8.08 2.04 4.11
N TYR A 47 -9.40 2.02 3.97
CA TYR A 47 -10.26 0.92 4.40
C TYR A 47 -10.73 0.17 3.18
N LEU A 48 -10.81 -1.16 3.32
CA LEU A 48 -11.35 -2.04 2.29
C LEU A 48 -12.83 -2.31 2.57
N PRO A 49 -13.60 -2.70 1.55
CA PRO A 49 -14.99 -3.11 1.73
C PRO A 49 -15.11 -4.27 2.72
N ASP A 50 -16.11 -4.18 3.58
CA ASP A 50 -16.39 -5.16 4.64
C ASP A 50 -17.89 -5.35 4.78
N ALA A 51 -18.41 -6.46 4.27
CA ALA A 51 -19.84 -6.79 4.29
C ALA A 51 -20.39 -6.97 5.71
N GLU A 52 -19.53 -7.20 6.70
CA GLU A 52 -19.91 -7.37 8.11
C GLU A 52 -19.77 -6.07 8.90
N ALA A 53 -19.40 -4.95 8.25
CA ALA A 53 -19.17 -3.67 8.91
C ALA A 53 -20.36 -3.16 9.72
N LEU A 54 -21.59 -3.52 9.33
CA LEU A 54 -22.82 -3.13 10.04
C LEU A 54 -23.17 -4.00 11.25
N THR A 55 -22.44 -5.10 11.48
CA THR A 55 -22.62 -5.90 12.69
C THR A 55 -22.28 -5.08 13.93
N PRO A 56 -22.95 -5.29 15.09
CA PRO A 56 -22.69 -4.50 16.29
C PRO A 56 -21.22 -4.53 16.74
N ALA A 57 -20.56 -5.70 16.62
CA ALA A 57 -19.15 -5.86 16.96
C ALA A 57 -18.26 -5.00 16.06
N MET A 58 -18.44 -5.09 14.73
CA MET A 58 -17.63 -4.32 13.78
C MET A 58 -17.91 -2.82 13.84
N LYS A 59 -19.16 -2.40 14.03
CA LYS A 59 -19.50 -0.99 14.24
C LYS A 59 -18.71 -0.38 15.41
N ASN A 60 -18.68 -1.07 16.55
CA ASN A 60 -17.93 -0.62 17.73
C ASN A 60 -16.41 -0.60 17.47
N LEU A 61 -15.92 -1.58 16.72
CA LEU A 61 -14.52 -1.68 16.33
C LEU A 61 -14.11 -0.50 15.45
N TYR A 62 -14.84 -0.24 14.36
CA TYR A 62 -14.59 0.89 13.46
C TYR A 62 -14.76 2.25 14.16
N ALA A 63 -15.73 2.39 15.05
CA ALA A 63 -15.91 3.60 15.86
C ALA A 63 -14.67 3.89 16.72
N SER A 64 -13.99 2.86 17.25
CA SER A 64 -12.74 3.00 17.99
C SER A 64 -11.60 3.57 17.13
N PHE A 65 -11.67 3.39 15.80
CA PHE A 65 -10.78 4.01 14.82
C PHE A 65 -11.30 5.34 14.25
N ARG A 66 -12.34 5.92 14.87
CA ARG A 66 -12.95 7.23 14.56
C ARG A 66 -13.67 7.27 13.20
N LEU A 67 -14.24 6.15 12.78
CA LEU A 67 -15.18 6.15 11.66
C LEU A 67 -16.56 6.57 12.15
N SER A 68 -17.26 7.36 11.35
CA SER A 68 -18.68 7.66 11.60
C SER A 68 -19.58 6.54 11.10
N ASN A 69 -20.85 6.54 11.50
CA ASN A 69 -21.81 5.53 11.06
C ASN A 69 -21.98 5.51 9.53
N GLU A 70 -21.97 6.68 8.91
CA GLU A 70 -22.08 6.85 7.46
C GLU A 70 -20.86 6.25 6.75
N GLU A 71 -19.68 6.36 7.35
CA GLU A 71 -18.44 5.79 6.80
C GLU A 71 -18.46 4.27 6.89
N ILE A 72 -18.96 3.73 8.00
CA ILE A 72 -19.14 2.29 8.19
C ILE A 72 -20.18 1.74 7.21
N GLU A 73 -21.26 2.48 6.96
CA GLU A 73 -22.23 2.14 5.91
C GLU A 73 -21.59 2.10 4.52
N ILE A 74 -20.75 3.08 4.18
CA ILE A 74 -19.99 3.06 2.92
C ILE A 74 -19.15 1.79 2.80
N LEU A 75 -18.43 1.38 3.86
CA LEU A 75 -17.64 0.14 3.84
C LEU A 75 -18.49 -1.11 3.61
N SER A 76 -19.71 -1.13 4.15
CA SER A 76 -20.62 -2.27 4.03
C SER A 76 -21.19 -2.46 2.62
N TYR A 77 -21.33 -1.38 1.85
CA TYR A 77 -21.94 -1.42 0.52
C TYR A 77 -20.93 -1.31 -0.63
N ALA A 78 -19.67 -0.99 -0.32
CA ALA A 78 -18.62 -0.87 -1.34
C ALA A 78 -18.29 -2.21 -2.02
N GLU A 79 -17.83 -2.15 -3.27
CA GLU A 79 -17.52 -3.33 -4.09
C GLU A 79 -16.12 -3.90 -3.78
N PRO A 80 -16.01 -5.14 -3.25
CA PRO A 80 -14.72 -5.75 -2.92
C PRO A 80 -13.76 -5.83 -4.10
N ARG A 81 -12.46 -5.63 -3.85
CA ARG A 81 -11.37 -5.67 -4.86
C ARG A 81 -11.47 -4.62 -5.97
N ARG A 82 -12.39 -3.66 -5.84
CA ARG A 82 -12.59 -2.59 -6.82
C ARG A 82 -12.63 -1.23 -6.15
N GLU A 83 -13.35 -1.12 -5.04
CA GLU A 83 -13.54 0.12 -4.30
C GLU A 83 -12.76 0.11 -2.99
N TYR A 84 -12.34 1.30 -2.59
CA TYR A 84 -11.52 1.56 -1.42
C TYR A 84 -11.96 2.88 -0.80
N TYR A 85 -12.04 2.92 0.51
CA TYR A 85 -12.43 4.12 1.24
C TYR A 85 -11.19 4.82 1.80
N TYR A 86 -10.89 6.01 1.28
CA TYR A 86 -9.79 6.84 1.74
C TYR A 86 -10.28 7.85 2.76
N SER A 87 -9.53 8.02 3.85
CA SER A 87 -9.79 9.01 4.88
C SER A 87 -8.49 9.72 5.29
N SER A 88 -8.52 11.06 5.27
CA SER A 88 -7.39 11.90 5.67
C SER A 88 -7.84 13.23 6.27
N SER A 89 -6.89 14.03 6.76
CA SER A 89 -7.17 15.40 7.21
C SER A 89 -7.66 16.32 6.08
N GLN A 90 -7.34 16.00 4.82
CA GLN A 90 -7.74 16.80 3.66
C GLN A 90 -9.12 16.42 3.10
N GLY A 91 -9.73 15.36 3.63
CA GLY A 91 -11.01 14.86 3.16
C GLY A 91 -11.05 13.34 3.10
N LYS A 92 -12.24 12.85 2.79
CA LYS A 92 -12.57 11.43 2.75
C LYS A 92 -13.37 11.12 1.49
N ARG A 93 -13.13 9.96 0.87
CA ARG A 93 -13.76 9.59 -0.40
C ARG A 93 -13.70 8.08 -0.63
N LEU A 94 -14.82 7.52 -1.10
CA LEU A 94 -14.84 6.22 -1.77
C LEU A 94 -14.29 6.40 -3.20
N PHE A 95 -13.32 5.60 -3.57
CA PHE A 95 -12.74 5.62 -4.91
C PHE A 95 -12.57 4.20 -5.43
N SER A 96 -12.63 4.07 -6.76
CA SER A 96 -12.31 2.81 -7.42
C SER A 96 -10.90 2.88 -7.97
N LEU A 97 -10.10 1.85 -7.67
CA LEU A 97 -8.88 1.62 -8.43
C LEU A 97 -9.33 1.07 -9.79
N ALA A 98 -9.37 1.92 -10.81
CA ALA A 98 -9.74 1.57 -12.19
C ALA A 98 -8.65 0.72 -12.87
N LEU A 99 -8.18 -0.31 -12.17
CA LEU A 99 -7.21 -1.26 -12.67
C LEU A 99 -7.86 -2.08 -13.78
N GLN A 100 -7.30 -1.99 -14.98
CA GLN A 100 -7.71 -2.84 -16.07
C GLN A 100 -7.44 -4.31 -15.69
N PRO A 101 -8.20 -5.29 -16.23
CA PRO A 101 -8.08 -6.70 -15.84
C PRO A 101 -6.65 -7.24 -15.90
N LEU A 102 -5.84 -6.76 -16.85
CA LEU A 102 -4.42 -7.12 -16.96
C LEU A 102 -3.60 -6.57 -15.79
N SER A 103 -3.73 -5.27 -15.50
CA SER A 103 -3.04 -4.61 -14.38
C SER A 103 -3.40 -5.25 -13.05
N LEU A 104 -4.68 -5.59 -12.84
CA LEU A 104 -5.13 -6.26 -11.64
C LEU A 104 -4.52 -7.66 -11.49
N LYS A 105 -4.50 -8.47 -12.56
CA LYS A 105 -3.86 -9.80 -12.54
C LYS A 105 -2.36 -9.71 -12.27
N LEU A 106 -1.69 -8.70 -12.80
CA LEU A 106 -0.27 -8.47 -12.57
C LEU A 106 0.00 -8.09 -11.11
N LEU A 107 -0.73 -7.10 -10.58
CA LEU A 107 -0.55 -6.58 -9.22
C LEU A 107 -1.02 -7.55 -8.13
N ALA A 108 -2.06 -8.35 -8.40
CA ALA A 108 -2.63 -9.30 -7.45
C ALA A 108 -2.03 -10.70 -7.53
N SER A 109 -1.10 -10.95 -8.46
CA SER A 109 -0.48 -12.27 -8.59
C SER A 109 0.37 -12.59 -7.37
N ARG A 110 0.10 -13.75 -6.77
CA ARG A 110 0.87 -14.30 -5.64
C ARG A 110 2.11 -15.08 -6.11
N ASP A 111 2.19 -15.38 -7.41
CA ASP A 111 3.35 -16.04 -8.01
C ASP A 111 4.43 -15.02 -8.35
N THR A 112 5.16 -14.62 -7.32
CA THR A 112 6.25 -13.65 -7.44
C THR A 112 7.42 -14.18 -8.27
N ALA A 113 7.58 -15.51 -8.39
CA ALA A 113 8.64 -16.11 -9.20
C ALA A 113 8.32 -15.95 -10.70
N TYR A 114 7.09 -16.28 -11.10
CA TYR A 114 6.62 -16.09 -12.47
C TYR A 114 6.60 -14.60 -12.87
N LEU A 115 6.20 -13.71 -11.96
CA LEU A 115 6.27 -12.28 -12.22
C LEU A 115 7.71 -11.79 -12.45
N LYS A 116 8.68 -12.28 -11.67
CA LYS A 116 10.09 -11.94 -11.86
C LYS A 116 10.64 -12.45 -13.19
N THR A 117 10.26 -13.66 -13.61
CA THR A 117 10.65 -14.17 -14.93
C THR A 117 10.03 -13.36 -16.06
N LEU A 118 8.74 -12.98 -15.92
CA LEU A 118 8.03 -12.16 -16.90
C LEU A 118 8.66 -10.77 -17.02
N ILE A 119 9.00 -10.14 -15.90
CA ILE A 119 9.71 -8.84 -15.86
C ILE A 119 11.12 -8.98 -16.47
N GLY A 120 11.85 -10.04 -16.15
CA GLY A 120 13.20 -10.27 -16.68
C GLY A 120 13.25 -10.59 -18.19
N GLN A 121 12.13 -11.01 -18.77
CA GLN A 121 11.98 -11.29 -20.20
C GLN A 121 11.31 -10.14 -20.97
N ALA A 122 10.64 -9.22 -20.27
CA ALA A 122 9.97 -8.09 -20.89
C ALA A 122 11.01 -7.06 -21.36
N PRO A 123 10.89 -6.53 -22.59
CA PRO A 123 11.69 -5.39 -23.02
C PRO A 123 11.49 -4.22 -22.06
N GLU A 124 12.59 -3.55 -21.71
CA GLU A 124 12.57 -2.49 -20.71
C GLU A 124 11.65 -1.33 -21.10
N GLU A 125 11.54 -1.06 -22.40
CA GLU A 125 10.64 -0.06 -22.97
C GLU A 125 9.17 -0.36 -22.67
N VAL A 126 8.80 -1.66 -22.61
CA VAL A 126 7.45 -2.09 -22.28
C VAL A 126 7.15 -1.86 -20.81
N ILE A 127 8.11 -2.10 -19.92
CA ILE A 127 7.95 -1.87 -18.48
C ILE A 127 7.81 -0.37 -18.20
N ILE A 128 8.66 0.45 -18.81
CA ILE A 128 8.64 1.92 -18.67
C ILE A 128 7.31 2.48 -19.19
N ALA A 129 6.88 2.10 -20.40
CA ALA A 129 5.61 2.55 -20.96
C ALA A 129 4.40 2.13 -20.12
N LEU A 130 4.47 0.98 -19.45
CA LEU A 130 3.40 0.50 -18.56
C LEU A 130 3.35 1.30 -17.24
N LEU A 131 4.51 1.69 -16.71
CA LEU A 131 4.62 2.57 -15.53
C LEU A 131 4.13 3.98 -15.85
N GLU A 132 4.53 4.55 -16.98
CA GLU A 132 4.05 5.87 -17.46
C GLU A 132 2.53 5.87 -17.63
N ARG A 133 1.98 4.84 -18.27
CA ARG A 133 0.53 4.74 -18.52
C ARG A 133 -0.30 4.50 -17.26
N SER A 134 0.27 3.86 -16.23
CA SER A 134 -0.41 3.61 -14.96
C SER A 134 -0.38 4.81 -14.01
N GLY A 135 0.18 5.95 -14.45
CA GLY A 135 0.32 7.15 -13.62
C GLY A 135 1.45 7.01 -12.60
N GLY A 136 2.46 6.18 -12.90
CA GLY A 136 3.70 6.15 -12.14
C GLY A 136 4.26 7.56 -12.05
N PHE A 137 4.43 8.06 -10.83
CA PHE A 137 4.95 9.39 -10.55
C PHE A 137 6.23 9.64 -11.38
N ASP A 138 6.47 10.87 -11.84
CA ASP A 138 7.66 11.22 -12.64
C ASP A 138 8.99 10.74 -12.00
N GLU A 139 9.01 10.63 -10.67
CA GLU A 139 10.10 10.10 -9.85
C GLU A 139 10.36 8.58 -10.04
N THR A 140 9.38 7.83 -10.55
CA THR A 140 9.45 6.38 -10.80
C THR A 140 10.33 6.07 -12.01
N ILE A 141 10.31 6.93 -13.03
CA ILE A 141 11.20 6.81 -14.21
C ILE A 141 12.65 7.00 -13.76
N ALA A 142 12.90 8.05 -12.96
CA ALA A 142 14.21 8.30 -12.38
C ALA A 142 14.69 7.16 -11.46
N LEU A 143 13.79 6.49 -10.73
CA LEU A 143 14.11 5.31 -9.94
C LEU A 143 14.48 4.11 -10.82
N VAL A 144 13.78 3.89 -11.93
CA VAL A 144 14.14 2.84 -12.91
C VAL A 144 15.52 3.11 -13.49
N GLU A 145 15.80 4.34 -13.93
CA GLU A 145 17.12 4.74 -14.43
C GLU A 145 18.23 4.54 -13.38
N LYS A 146 17.99 4.92 -12.12
CA LYS A 146 18.92 4.71 -11.01
C LYS A 146 19.16 3.22 -10.70
N LEU A 147 18.14 2.38 -10.87
CA LEU A 147 18.27 0.92 -10.76
C LEU A 147 19.08 0.32 -11.92
N LYS A 148 19.08 0.94 -13.12
CA LYS A 148 20.00 0.56 -14.21
C LYS A 148 21.45 0.83 -13.83
N GLU A 149 21.74 1.98 -13.21
CA GLU A 149 23.10 2.33 -12.77
C GLU A 149 23.62 1.35 -11.70
N ASP A 150 22.79 1.01 -10.70
CA ASP A 150 23.16 0.08 -9.63
C ASP A 150 23.30 -1.39 -10.09
N THR A 151 22.52 -1.82 -11.07
CA THR A 151 22.64 -3.19 -11.63
C THR A 151 23.87 -3.33 -12.53
N THR A 152 24.29 -2.25 -13.19
CA THR A 152 25.54 -2.21 -13.98
C THR A 152 26.79 -2.33 -13.08
N HIS A 153 26.72 -1.86 -11.83
CA HIS A 153 27.80 -2.03 -10.85
C HIS A 153 27.86 -3.43 -10.21
N ARG A 154 26.75 -4.17 -10.13
CA ARG A 154 26.76 -5.54 -9.61
C ARG A 154 27.28 -6.59 -10.61
N TYR A 155 27.18 -6.34 -11.91
CA TYR A 155 27.69 -7.29 -12.92
C TYR A 155 29.18 -7.11 -13.25
N LYS A 156 29.82 -6.01 -12.81
CA LYS A 156 31.27 -5.80 -13.00
C LYS A 156 32.14 -6.31 -11.83
N SER A 157 31.57 -6.83 -10.73
CA SER A 157 32.37 -7.33 -9.60
C SER A 157 32.40 -8.86 -9.43
N THR A 158 31.85 -9.62 -10.39
CA THR A 158 31.94 -11.10 -10.41
C THR A 158 32.38 -11.63 -11.78
N GLY A 159 33.35 -10.94 -12.40
CA GLY A 159 34.11 -11.44 -13.55
C GLY A 159 35.60 -11.50 -13.21
N GLY A 160 36.09 -12.70 -12.89
CA GLY A 160 37.48 -13.04 -12.55
C GLY A 160 37.56 -13.74 -11.19
N GLU A 161 37.99 -14.98 -11.03
CA GLU A 161 38.68 -15.94 -11.88
C GLU A 161 38.25 -17.37 -11.46
N LEU A 162 38.66 -18.34 -12.27
CA LEU A 162 38.48 -19.80 -12.14
C LEU A 162 38.81 -20.40 -10.77
#